data_AF-A0AB38DF69-F1
#
_entry.id   AF-A0AB38DF69-F1
#
_cell.length_a   1.000
_cell.length_b   1.000
_cell.length_c   1.000
_cell.angle_alpha   90.00
_cell.angle_beta   90.00
_cell.angle_gamma   90.00
#
_symmetry.space_group_name_H-M   'P 1'
#
loop_
_entity.id
_entity.type
_entity.pdbx_description
1 polymer ?
#
loop_
_entity_poly.entity_id
_entity_poly.type
_entity_poly.pdbx_seq_one_letter_code
_entity_poly.pdbx_strand_id
1 'polypeptide(L)'
;MSDNITIADRDAFPKKVEAIEQEVANLRTFGPKLEAIVTKAREEAKSLTTNGEPAPIYHALLDALGSWHAAASSAITAVCGSADGCVKTMTEKFTKITGADAAAAKDIAKA
;
A
#
# COMPACT_ATOMS: atom_id res chain seq x y z
N MET A 1 -30.82 21.56 1.41
CA MET A 1 -29.72 22.48 1.77
C MET A 1 -28.46 21.85 1.23
N SER A 2 -27.85 22.43 0.20
CA SER A 2 -26.56 21.97 -0.30
C SER A 2 -25.51 22.43 0.69
N ASP A 3 -24.91 21.50 1.43
CA ASP A 3 -23.68 21.80 2.13
C ASP A 3 -22.63 22.09 1.06
N ASN A 4 -22.24 23.37 0.93
CA ASN A 4 -21.14 23.76 0.07
C ASN A 4 -19.86 23.16 0.65
N ILE A 5 -19.45 22.00 0.13
CA ILE A 5 -18.19 21.35 0.48
C ILE A 5 -17.07 22.12 -0.21
N THR A 6 -16.40 22.99 0.54
CA THR A 6 -15.19 23.69 0.09
C THR A 6 -13.96 22.79 0.28
N ILE A 7 -13.06 22.76 -0.71
CA ILE A 7 -11.77 22.08 -0.57
C ILE A 7 -10.82 22.99 0.24
N ALA A 8 -10.42 22.55 1.43
CA ALA A 8 -9.31 23.17 2.14
C ALA A 8 -7.97 22.83 1.45
N ASP A 9 -7.09 23.82 1.31
CA ASP A 9 -5.73 23.69 0.75
C ASP A 9 -5.64 22.99 -0.62
N ARG A 10 -6.39 23.51 -1.60
CA ARG A 10 -6.47 22.98 -2.98
C ARG A 10 -5.08 22.74 -3.61
N ASP A 11 -4.13 23.64 -3.37
CA ASP A 11 -2.79 23.58 -3.95
C ASP A 11 -1.88 22.54 -3.27
N ALA A 12 -2.20 22.16 -2.03
CA ALA A 12 -1.46 21.13 -1.29
C ALA A 12 -1.98 19.71 -1.57
N PHE A 13 -3.18 19.58 -2.15
CA PHE A 13 -3.82 18.29 -2.40
C PHE A 13 -2.95 17.32 -3.22
N PRO A 14 -2.32 17.71 -4.34
CA PRO A 14 -1.46 16.79 -5.12
C PRO A 14 -0.32 16.21 -4.27
N LYS A 15 0.36 17.05 -3.48
CA LYS A 15 1.46 16.62 -2.61
C LYS A 15 1.01 15.66 -1.51
N LYS A 16 -0.21 15.84 -0.98
CA LYS A 16 -0.78 14.93 0.03
C LYS A 16 -1.09 13.56 -0.57
N VAL A 17 -1.58 13.52 -1.82
CA VAL A 17 -1.79 12.26 -2.55
C VAL A 17 -0.46 11.56 -2.83
N GLU A 18 0.51 12.28 -3.38
CA GLU A 18 1.87 11.73 -3.64
C GLU A 18 2.51 11.18 -2.36
N ALA A 19 2.37 11.86 -1.22
CA ALA A 19 2.91 11.38 0.05
C ALA A 19 2.33 10.01 0.45
N ILE A 20 1.02 9.80 0.26
CA ILE A 20 0.39 8.50 0.56
C ILE A 20 0.86 7.44 -0.42
N GLU A 21 0.91 7.75 -1.72
CA GLU A 21 1.41 6.82 -2.74
C GLU A 21 2.87 6.41 -2.48
N GLN A 22 3.69 7.34 -2.00
CA GLN A 22 5.08 7.08 -1.63
C GLN A 22 5.18 6.15 -0.40
N GLU A 23 4.36 6.36 0.63
CA GLU A 23 4.33 5.44 1.78
C GLU A 23 3.81 4.04 1.40
N VAL A 24 2.81 3.97 0.51
CA VAL A 24 2.35 2.69 -0.05
C VAL A 24 3.46 1.98 -0.82
N ALA A 25 4.21 2.72 -1.65
CA ALA A 25 5.34 2.18 -2.39
C ALA A 25 6.43 1.67 -1.43
N ASN A 26 6.76 2.44 -0.39
CA ASN A 26 7.71 2.04 0.65
C ASN A 26 7.26 0.75 1.35
N LEU A 27 6.00 0.65 1.76
CA LEU A 27 5.46 -0.53 2.42
C LEU A 27 5.52 -1.78 1.52
N ARG A 28 5.24 -1.62 0.22
CA ARG A 28 5.35 -2.72 -0.76
C ARG A 28 6.79 -3.27 -0.87
N THR A 29 7.82 -2.48 -0.56
CA THR A 29 9.21 -2.97 -0.58
C THR A 29 9.52 -3.99 0.53
N PHE A 30 8.71 -4.07 1.58
CA PHE A 30 8.94 -5.01 2.69
C PHE A 30 8.60 -6.45 2.34
N GLY A 31 7.63 -6.70 1.45
CA GLY A 31 7.27 -8.05 1.01
C GLY A 31 8.48 -8.85 0.49
N PRO A 32 9.20 -8.35 -0.53
CA PRO A 32 10.40 -9.01 -1.05
C PRO A 32 11.52 -9.16 0.00
N LYS A 33 11.65 -8.23 0.94
CA LYS A 33 12.64 -8.32 2.02
C LYS A 33 12.32 -9.46 2.99
N LEU A 34 11.04 -9.65 3.34
CA LEU A 34 10.60 -10.75 4.18
C LEU A 34 10.76 -12.09 3.46
N GLU A 35 10.43 -12.16 2.18
CA GLU A 35 10.65 -13.35 1.34
C GLU A 35 12.13 -13.75 1.30
N ALA A 36 13.03 -12.77 1.11
CA ALA A 36 14.47 -13.01 1.09
C ALA A 36 14.98 -13.64 2.40
N ILE A 37 14.46 -13.20 3.56
CA ILE A 37 14.82 -13.77 4.86
C ILE A 37 14.38 -15.24 4.96
N VAL A 38 13.15 -15.56 4.56
CA VAL A 38 12.63 -16.94 4.59
C VAL A 38 13.41 -17.85 3.65
N THR A 39 13.69 -17.37 2.43
CA THR A 39 14.49 -18.11 1.45
C THR A 39 15.88 -18.39 1.98
N LYS A 40 16.56 -17.35 2.52
CA LYS A 40 17.90 -17.50 3.08
C LYS A 40 17.94 -18.47 4.27
N ALA A 41 16.95 -18.40 5.17
CA ALA A 41 16.85 -19.33 6.29
C ALA A 41 16.70 -20.78 5.82
N ARG A 42 15.91 -21.02 4.77
CA ARG A 42 15.73 -22.35 4.17
C ARG A 42 17.01 -22.85 3.49
N GLU A 43 17.72 -21.99 2.78
CA GLU A 43 19.00 -22.32 2.14
C GLU A 43 20.06 -22.71 3.17
N GLU A 44 20.23 -21.92 4.22
CA GLU A 44 21.21 -22.22 5.28
C GLU A 44 20.82 -23.47 6.07
N ALA A 45 19.54 -23.73 6.28
CA ALA A 45 19.11 -24.98 6.93
C ALA A 45 19.47 -26.23 6.09
N LYS A 46 19.49 -26.11 4.75
CA LYS A 46 19.92 -27.17 3.84
C LYS A 46 21.43 -27.35 3.81
N SER A 47 22.19 -26.25 3.86
CA SER A 47 23.66 -26.25 3.71
C SER A 47 24.37 -27.09 4.77
N LEU A 48 23.72 -27.32 5.91
CA LEU A 48 24.23 -28.10 7.04
C LEU A 48 24.01 -29.62 6.90
N THR A 49 23.44 -30.09 5.79
CA THR A 49 23.07 -31.49 5.60
C THR A 49 23.67 -32.09 4.33
N THR A 50 23.98 -33.38 4.36
CA THR A 50 24.59 -34.09 3.22
C THR A 50 23.58 -34.46 2.13
N ASN A 51 22.29 -34.51 2.45
CA ASN A 51 21.21 -34.81 1.52
C ASN A 51 20.58 -33.55 0.88
N GLY A 52 21.05 -32.35 1.24
CA GLY A 52 20.56 -31.09 0.68
C GLY A 52 19.16 -30.68 1.14
N GLU A 53 18.66 -31.30 2.22
CA GLU A 53 17.35 -31.01 2.81
C GLU A 53 17.52 -30.53 4.25
N PRO A 54 16.70 -29.58 4.75
CA PRO A 54 16.80 -29.13 6.13
C PRO A 54 16.75 -30.30 7.11
N ALA A 55 17.58 -30.26 8.16
CA ALA A 55 17.47 -31.25 9.24
C ALA A 55 16.07 -31.17 9.89
N PRO A 56 15.46 -32.30 10.31
CA PRO A 56 14.08 -32.30 10.82
C PRO A 56 13.82 -31.35 11.99
N ILE A 57 14.86 -31.04 12.79
CA ILE A 57 14.78 -30.08 13.90
C ILE A 57 14.41 -28.66 13.44
N TYR A 58 14.70 -28.30 12.18
CA TYR A 58 14.40 -26.99 11.62
C TYR A 58 13.00 -26.89 11.01
N HIS A 59 12.30 -28.01 10.76
CA HIS A 59 11.02 -28.00 10.03
C HIS A 59 9.99 -27.08 10.68
N ALA A 60 9.76 -27.21 12.00
CA ALA A 60 8.81 -26.39 12.72
C ALA A 60 9.12 -24.89 12.63
N LEU A 61 10.41 -24.52 12.65
CA LEU A 61 10.85 -23.12 12.52
C LEU A 61 10.67 -22.60 11.08
N LEU A 62 11.00 -23.41 10.07
CA LEU A 62 10.85 -23.04 8.66
C LEU A 62 9.37 -22.91 8.26
N ASP A 63 8.51 -23.78 8.79
CA ASP A 63 7.06 -23.72 8.58
C ASP A 63 6.44 -22.48 9.27
N ALA A 64 6.90 -22.17 10.49
CA ALA A 64 6.51 -20.96 11.19
C ALA A 64 6.95 -19.70 10.42
N LEU A 65 8.18 -19.67 9.91
CA LEU A 65 8.69 -18.56 9.08
C LEU A 65 7.85 -18.38 7.80
N GLY A 66 7.49 -19.47 7.13
CA GLY A 66 6.61 -19.43 5.96
C GLY A 66 5.22 -18.87 6.31
N SER A 67 4.66 -19.28 7.44
CA SER A 67 3.36 -18.80 7.92
C SER A 67 3.38 -17.30 8.26
N TRP A 68 4.44 -16.84 8.93
CA TRP A 68 4.64 -15.41 9.23
C TRP A 68 4.80 -14.58 7.97
N HIS A 69 5.55 -15.06 6.99
CA HIS A 69 5.69 -14.38 5.70
C HIS A 69 4.34 -14.26 4.98
N ALA A 70 3.53 -15.33 4.94
CA ALA A 70 2.20 -15.28 4.34
C ALA A 70 1.28 -14.27 5.05
N ALA A 71 1.27 -14.27 6.39
CA ALA A 71 0.47 -13.34 7.18
C ALA A 71 0.92 -11.87 6.96
N ALA A 72 2.22 -11.60 6.98
CA ALA A 72 2.77 -10.27 6.76
C ALA A 72 2.48 -9.76 5.35
N SER A 73 2.64 -10.61 4.33
CA SER A 73 2.31 -10.28 2.95
C SER A 73 0.83 -9.95 2.79
N SER A 74 -0.06 -10.73 3.40
CA SER A 74 -1.51 -10.43 3.40
C SER A 74 -1.82 -9.08 4.08
N ALA A 75 -1.15 -8.77 5.20
CA ALA A 75 -1.35 -7.50 5.90
C ALA A 75 -0.86 -6.30 5.06
N ILE A 76 0.32 -6.41 4.44
CA ILE A 76 0.85 -5.41 3.52
C ILE A 76 -0.12 -5.17 2.37
N THR A 77 -0.62 -6.23 1.72
CA THR A 77 -1.59 -6.11 0.62
C THR A 77 -2.88 -5.41 1.08
N ALA A 78 -3.41 -5.76 2.25
CA ALA A 78 -4.65 -5.16 2.77
C ALA A 78 -4.48 -3.66 3.08
N VAL A 79 -3.37 -3.27 3.71
CA VAL A 79 -3.08 -1.87 4.04
C VAL A 79 -2.87 -1.06 2.77
N CYS A 80 -2.03 -1.53 1.85
CA CYS A 80 -1.78 -0.86 0.58
C CYS A 80 -3.06 -0.72 -0.26
N GLY A 81 -3.88 -1.76 -0.36
CA GLY A 81 -5.15 -1.70 -1.10
C GLY A 81 -6.14 -0.71 -0.49
N SER A 82 -6.19 -0.61 0.84
CA SER A 82 -7.02 0.36 1.54
C SER A 82 -6.53 1.80 1.32
N ALA A 83 -5.21 2.01 1.37
CA ALA A 83 -4.60 3.31 1.10
C ALA A 83 -4.83 3.77 -0.36
N ASP A 84 -4.66 2.88 -1.34
CA ASP A 84 -4.98 3.15 -2.74
C ASP A 84 -6.47 3.52 -2.91
N GLY A 85 -7.37 2.81 -2.20
CA GLY A 85 -8.79 3.12 -2.18
C GLY A 85 -9.10 4.51 -1.60
N CYS A 86 -8.41 4.91 -0.54
CA CYS A 86 -8.48 6.25 0.02
C CYS A 86 -8.00 7.29 -0.99
N VAL A 87 -6.83 7.10 -1.61
CA VAL A 87 -6.29 8.00 -2.64
C VAL A 87 -7.27 8.18 -3.78
N LYS A 88 -7.80 7.08 -4.33
CA LYS A 88 -8.80 7.12 -5.40
C LYS A 88 -10.04 7.92 -4.99
N THR A 89 -10.58 7.66 -3.81
CA THR A 89 -11.77 8.36 -3.29
C THR A 89 -11.51 9.85 -3.09
N MET A 90 -10.35 10.21 -2.56
CA MET A 90 -9.95 11.61 -2.36
C MET A 90 -9.82 12.34 -3.71
N THR A 91 -9.14 11.73 -4.68
CA THR A 91 -8.96 12.29 -6.02
C THR A 91 -10.30 12.45 -6.73
N GLU A 92 -11.18 11.45 -6.68
CA GLU A 92 -12.53 11.54 -7.26
C GLU A 92 -13.35 12.69 -6.66
N LYS A 93 -13.31 12.86 -5.33
CA LYS A 93 -13.98 13.97 -4.65
C LYS A 93 -13.39 15.32 -5.07
N PHE A 94 -12.06 15.44 -5.10
CA PHE A 94 -11.36 16.65 -5.51
C PHE A 94 -11.72 17.07 -6.95
N THR A 95 -11.70 16.13 -7.90
CA THR A 95 -12.06 16.39 -9.30
C THR A 95 -13.52 16.80 -9.45
N LYS A 96 -14.46 16.17 -8.71
CA LYS A 96 -15.88 16.52 -8.77
C LYS A 96 -16.15 17.93 -8.26
N ILE A 97 -15.55 18.31 -7.12
CA ILE A 97 -15.72 19.65 -6.55
C ILE A 97 -15.10 20.71 -7.47
N THR A 98 -13.85 20.52 -7.90
CA THR A 98 -13.19 21.48 -8.80
C THR A 98 -13.87 21.62 -10.16
N GLY A 99 -14.46 20.54 -10.69
CA GLY A 99 -15.26 20.58 -11.91
C GLY A 99 -16.59 21.34 -11.74
N ALA A 100 -17.26 21.16 -10.60
CA ALA A 100 -18.47 21.93 -10.26
C ALA A 100 -18.17 23.42 -10.10
N ASP A 101 -17.06 23.77 -9.42
CA ASP A 101 -16.61 25.16 -9.27
C ASP A 101 -16.33 25.82 -10.63
N ALA A 102 -15.69 25.09 -11.55
CA ALA A 102 -15.40 25.60 -12.89
C ALA A 102 -16.67 25.83 -13.74
N ALA A 103 -17.70 25.00 -13.55
CA ALA A 103 -19.00 25.20 -14.20
C ALA A 103 -19.73 26.43 -13.64
N ALA A 104 -19.81 26.54 -12.31
CA ALA A 104 -20.43 27.68 -11.65
C ALA A 104 -19.74 29.02 -12.02
N ALA A 105 -18.40 29.04 -12.09
CA ALA A 105 -17.65 30.22 -12.51
C ALA A 105 -17.96 30.64 -13.95
N LYS A 106 -18.16 29.68 -14.87
CA LYS A 106 -18.55 29.97 -16.26
C LYS A 106 -19.97 30.52 -16.36
N ASP A 107 -20.89 30.06 -15.52
CA ASP A 107 -22.28 30.54 -15.52
C ASP A 107 -22.36 31.97 -14.99
N ILE A 108 -21.60 32.30 -13.93
CA ILE A 108 -21.50 33.68 -13.42
C ILE A 108 -20.87 34.61 -14.46
N ALA A 109 -19.81 34.19 -15.16
CA ALA A 109 -19.14 35.02 -16.15
C ALA A 109 -19.98 35.32 -17.42
N LYS A 110 -21.10 34.60 -17.61
CA LYS A 110 -22.04 34.77 -18.74
C LYS A 110 -23.33 35.50 -18.35
N ALA A 111 -23.57 35.72 -17.06
CA ALA A 111 -24.71 36.47 -16.52
C ALA A 111 -24.36 37.97 -16.42
#